data_AF-A0A2V9AXZ4-F1
#
_entry.id   AF-A0A2V9AXZ4-F1
#
_cell.length_a   1.000
_cell.length_b   1.000
_cell.length_c   1.000
_cell.angle_alpha   90.00
_cell.angle_beta   90.00
_cell.angle_gamma   90.00
#
_symmetry.space_group_name_H-M   'P 1'
#
loop_
_entity.id
_entity.type
_entity.pdbx_description
1 polymer ?
#
loop_
_entity_poly.entity_id
_entity_poly.type
_entity_poly.pdbx_seq_one_letter_code
_entity_poly.pdbx_strand_id
1 'polypeptide(L)' 'MLTHANLVANVRQAAAVDGPRREDVLVNIFPFYHVAGLNAILNPSLNGGATVVLMTGRFDLAVNHLGQGSAARFGCAAPT' A
#
# COMPACT_ATOMS: atom_id res chain seq x y z
N MET A 1 -9.11 11.75 16.95
CA MET A 1 -8.28 10.66 17.48
C MET A 1 -8.65 9.37 16.79
N LEU A 2 -7.66 8.57 16.39
CA LEU A 2 -7.87 7.24 15.83
C LEU A 2 -7.84 6.20 16.95
N THR A 3 -8.81 5.31 16.98
CA THR A 3 -8.81 4.14 17.87
C THR A 3 -8.32 2.90 17.10
N HIS A 4 -7.93 1.86 17.84
CA HIS A 4 -7.59 0.58 17.24
C HIS A 4 -8.77 0.00 16.43
N ALA A 5 -10.00 0.17 16.90
CA ALA A 5 -11.20 -0.27 16.19
C ALA A 5 -11.36 0.42 14.83
N ASN A 6 -11.01 1.71 14.73
CA ASN A 6 -11.05 2.43 13.46
C ASN A 6 -10.02 1.88 12.46
N LEU A 7 -8.81 1.53 12.93
CA LEU A 7 -7.76 0.95 12.07
C LEU A 7 -8.17 -0.44 11.56
N VAL A 8 -8.69 -1.30 12.43
CA VAL A 8 -9.17 -2.64 12.03
C VAL A 8 -10.32 -2.53 11.03
N ALA A 9 -11.26 -1.61 11.23
CA ALA A 9 -12.35 -1.37 10.29
C ALA A 9 -11.82 -0.95 8.92
N ASN A 10 -10.86 -0.01 8.87
CA ASN A 10 -10.25 0.45 7.63
C ASN A 10 -9.54 -0.69 6.87
N VAL A 11 -8.77 -1.52 7.57
CA VAL A 11 -8.09 -2.68 6.97
C VAL A 11 -9.09 -3.69 6.39
N ARG A 12 -10.16 -3.99 7.14
CA ARG A 12 -11.22 -4.90 6.67
C ARG A 12 -11.97 -4.36 5.45
N GLN A 13 -12.24 -3.05 5.44
CA GLN A 13 -12.86 -2.39 4.28
C GLN A 13 -11.97 -2.45 3.05
N ALA A 14 -10.67 -2.19 3.20
CA ALA A 14 -9.72 -2.30 2.09
C ALA A 14 -9.65 -3.74 1.54
N ALA A 15 -9.59 -4.74 2.43
CA ALA A 15 -9.59 -6.15 2.06
C ALA A 15 -10.86 -6.59 1.32
N ALA A 16 -12.01 -6.00 1.63
CA ALA A 16 -13.29 -6.34 1.00
C ALA A 16 -13.45 -5.80 -0.43
N VAL A 17 -12.68 -4.78 -0.83
CA VAL A 17 -12.77 -4.15 -2.16
C VAL A 17 -11.69 -4.72 -3.08
N ASP A 18 -10.41 -4.46 -2.78
CA ASP A 18 -9.24 -5.00 -3.52
C ASP A 18 -7.99 -4.83 -2.65
N GLY A 19 -7.94 -5.58 -1.55
CA GLY A 19 -6.80 -5.55 -0.64
C GLY A 19 -5.60 -6.33 -1.18
N PRO A 20 -4.39 -6.02 -0.69
CA PRO A 20 -3.19 -6.81 -0.97
C PRO A 20 -3.37 -8.29 -0.62
N ARG A 21 -2.75 -9.15 -1.42
CA ARG A 21 -2.70 -10.61 -1.22
C ARG A 21 -1.26 -11.05 -0.97
N ARG A 22 -1.10 -12.30 -0.56
CA ARG A 22 0.20 -12.85 -0.15
C ARG A 22 1.26 -12.80 -1.26
N GLU A 23 0.82 -12.92 -2.51
CA GLU A 23 1.65 -12.85 -3.70
C GLU A 23 2.05 -11.43 -4.13
N ASP A 24 1.43 -10.40 -3.56
CA ASP A 24 1.68 -9.02 -3.95
C ASP A 24 2.96 -8.45 -3.31
N VAL A 25 3.65 -7.60 -4.07
CA VAL A 25 4.77 -6.78 -3.61
C VAL A 25 4.38 -5.32 -3.75
N LEU A 26 4.33 -4.59 -2.63
CA LEU A 26 3.96 -3.18 -2.58
C LEU A 26 5.19 -2.33 -2.31
N VAL A 27 5.36 -1.27 -3.10
CA VAL A 27 6.40 -0.27 -2.86
C VAL A 27 5.79 0.88 -2.05
N ASN A 28 6.28 1.08 -0.83
CA ASN A 28 5.87 2.19 0.01
C ASN A 28 6.87 3.34 -0.11
N ILE A 29 6.46 4.40 -0.79
CA ILE A 29 7.22 5.64 -0.95
C ILE A 29 6.82 6.71 0.09
N PHE A 30 5.84 6.41 0.95
CA PHE A 30 5.31 7.36 1.91
C PHE A 30 5.95 7.15 3.29
N PRO A 31 6.25 8.24 4.03
CA PRO A 31 6.67 8.13 5.42
C PRO A 31 5.58 7.52 6.31
N PHE A 32 5.97 6.78 7.35
CA PHE A 32 5.04 6.14 8.29
C PHE A 32 4.32 7.10 9.24
N TYR A 33 4.80 8.33 9.39
CA TYR A 33 4.06 9.34 10.15
C TYR A 33 2.87 9.91 9.35
N HIS A 34 2.74 9.56 8.05
CA HIS A 34 1.63 9.96 7.22
C HIS A 34 0.61 8.82 7.09
N VAL A 35 -0.67 9.17 7.02
CA VAL A 35 -1.79 8.21 6.89
C VAL A 35 -1.63 7.30 5.67
N ALA A 36 -1.05 7.81 4.58
CA ALA A 36 -0.79 7.00 3.38
C ALA A 36 0.23 5.88 3.64
N GLY A 37 1.34 6.17 4.32
CA GLY A 37 2.40 5.19 4.55
C GLY A 37 2.00 4.11 5.55
N LEU A 38 1.36 4.51 6.66
CA LEU A 38 0.97 3.57 7.72
C LEU A 38 -0.38 2.91 7.47
N ASN A 39 -1.44 3.70 7.28
CA ASN A 39 -2.81 3.16 7.28
C ASN A 39 -3.22 2.62 5.92
N ALA A 40 -2.84 3.28 4.82
CA ALA A 40 -3.27 2.88 3.49
C ALA A 40 -2.36 1.80 2.86
N ILE A 41 -1.06 1.79 3.17
CA ILE A 41 -0.10 0.83 2.60
C ILE A 41 0.30 -0.24 3.60
N LEU A 42 0.92 0.13 4.73
CA LEU A 42 1.52 -0.86 5.63
C LEU A 42 0.46 -1.80 6.24
N ASN A 43 -0.60 -1.26 6.87
CA ASN A 43 -1.58 -2.08 7.58
C ASN A 43 -2.32 -3.08 6.65
N PRO A 44 -2.84 -2.70 5.46
CA PRO A 44 -3.51 -3.63 4.56
C PRO A 44 -2.54 -4.67 3.98
N SER A 45 -1.28 -4.27 3.71
CA SER A 45 -0.26 -5.20 3.20
C SER A 45 0.05 -6.30 4.21
N LEU A 46 0.24 -5.93 5.48
CA LEU A 46 0.46 -6.91 6.55
C LEU A 46 -0.75 -7.82 6.75
N ASN A 47 -1.96 -7.27 6.68
CA ASN A 47 -3.19 -8.07 6.75
C ASN A 47 -3.32 -9.08 5.60
N GLY A 48 -2.90 -8.69 4.39
CA GLY A 48 -2.87 -9.55 3.21
C GLY A 48 -1.74 -10.58 3.19
N GLY A 49 -0.76 -10.46 4.09
CA GLY A 49 0.48 -11.23 4.05
C GLY A 49 1.41 -10.85 2.89
N ALA A 50 1.24 -9.65 2.35
CA ALA A 50 2.00 -9.13 1.21
C ALA A 50 3.41 -8.69 1.62
N THR A 51 4.31 -8.60 0.64
CA THR A 51 5.65 -8.04 0.85
C THR A 51 5.62 -6.52 0.68
N VAL A 52 6.26 -5.78 1.59
CA VAL A 52 6.37 -4.31 1.48
C VAL A 52 7.84 -3.91 1.32
N VAL A 53 8.15 -3.23 0.21
CA VAL A 53 9.45 -2.61 -0.05
C VAL A 53 9.39 -1.16 0.35
N LEU A 54 10.28 -0.74 1.26
CA LEU A 54 10.33 0.64 1.74
C LEU A 54 11.34 1.45 0.94
N MET A 55 10.89 2.53 0.31
CA MET A 55 11.77 3.52 -0.29
C MET A 55 11.88 4.72 0.65
N THR A 56 13.01 4.83 1.33
CA THR A 56 13.26 5.83 2.38
C THR A 56 13.90 7.12 1.87
N GLY A 57 14.35 7.14 0.61
CA GLY A 57 14.94 8.31 -0.05
C GLY A 57 13.92 9.15 -0.82
N ARG A 58 14.41 10.20 -1.49
CA ARG A 58 13.58 11.00 -2.40
C ARG A 58 13.14 10.13 -3.58
N PHE A 59 11.84 10.03 -3.79
CA PHE A 59 11.28 9.38 -4.96
C PHE A 59 11.50 10.25 -6.21
N ASP A 60 12.12 9.68 -7.24
CA ASP A 60 12.32 10.30 -8.54
C ASP A 60 11.75 9.39 -9.62
N LEU A 61 10.71 9.85 -10.32
CA LEU A 61 9.98 9.06 -11.31
C LEU A 61 10.53 9.37 -12.71
N ALA A 62 11.42 8.53 -13.23
CA ALA A 62 11.81 8.57 -14.64
C ALA A 62 10.71 7.91 -15.50
N VAL A 63 9.91 8.72 -16.19
CA VAL A 63 8.66 8.31 -16.89
C VAL A 63 8.86 7.34 -18.06
N ASN A 64 10.09 7.06 -18.51
CA ASN A 64 10.33 6.38 -19.79
C ASN A 64 10.14 4.84 -19.82
N HIS A 65 9.89 4.14 -18.70
CA HIS A 65 9.91 2.66 -18.68
C HIS A 65 8.78 1.98 -17.89
N LEU A 66 7.77 2.70 -17.41
CA LEU A 66 6.74 2.18 -16.48
C LEU A 66 5.68 1.24 -17.09
N GLY A 67 5.96 0.64 -18.25
CA GLY A 67 4.99 -0.18 -18.98
C GLY A 67 5.26 -1.69 -19.01
N GLN A 68 6.45 -2.17 -18.63
CA GLN A 68 6.83 -3.56 -18.96
C GLN A 68 7.61 -4.25 -17.84
N GLY A 69 6.87 -4.96 -16.98
CA GLY A 69 7.38 -6.13 -16.28
C GLY A 69 7.89 -5.95 -14.85
N SER A 70 6.99 -5.82 -13.88
CA SER A 70 7.02 -6.60 -12.62
C SER A 70 5.67 -6.43 -11.92
N ALA A 71 5.20 -7.45 -11.18
CA ALA A 71 3.92 -7.48 -10.48
C ALA A 71 3.84 -6.54 -9.25
N ALA A 72 4.48 -5.36 -9.32
CA ALA A 72 4.37 -4.34 -8.29
C ALA A 72 3.03 -3.63 -8.43
N ARG A 73 2.06 -3.99 -7.58
CA ARG A 73 0.82 -3.22 -7.45
C ARG A 73 1.17 -1.88 -6.79
N PHE A 74 1.10 -0.81 -7.57
CA PHE A 74 1.15 0.55 -7.04
C PHE A 74 -0.23 0.88 -6.45
N GLY A 75 -0.30 0.95 -5.12
CA GLY A 75 -1.53 1.20 -4.39
C GLY A 75 -2.05 2.63 -4.59
N CYS A 76 -3.04 2.77 -5.48
CA CYS A 76 -4.09 3.77 -5.40
C CYS A 76 -5.33 3.12 -6.02
N ALA A 77 -6.23 2.58 -5.19
CA ALA A 77 -7.51 2.08 -5.66
C ALA A 77 -8.38 3.28 -6.07
N ALA A 78 -8.52 3.52 -7.38
CA ALA A 78 -9.58 4.37 -7.91
C ALA A 78 -10.92 3.62 -7.79
N PRO A 79 -12.04 4.30 -7.47
CA PRO A 79 -13.34 3.66 -7.42
C PRO A 79 -13.79 3.26 -8.83
N THR A 80 -14.41 2.07 -8.90
CA THR A 80 -15.16 1.45 -10.00
C THR A 80 -15.44 2.31 -11.23
#